data_AF-T1B3X4-F1
#
_entry.id   AF-T1B3X4-F1
#
_cell.length_a   1.000
_cell.length_b   1.000
_cell.length_c   1.000
_cell.angle_alpha   90.00
_cell.angle_beta   90.00
_cell.angle_gamma   90.00
#
_symmetry.space_group_name_H-M   'P 1'
#
loop_
_entity.id
_entity.type
_entity.pdbx_description
1 polymer ?
#
loop_
_entity_poly.entity_id
_entity_poly.type
_entity_poly.pdbx_seq_one_letter_code
_entity_poly.pdbx_strand_id
1 'polypeptide(L)'
;MYWSPAHLFLVAAFFVLLLVETDRLPIHSSTHIEVYMIEEARVLEYSGPLLALLKWAGMMKQFILYTIFANVFILPWGLSAQGSAIGVLGTLGAIALKFAIIAGAVIGVETVQSRLRFYRYQEPLAAAFVFAVLAMVANQIR
;
A
#
# COMPACT_ATOMS: atom_id res chain seq x y z
N MET A 1 14.69 15.82 3.75
CA MET A 1 13.82 17.01 3.83
C MET A 1 12.56 16.68 3.05
N TYR A 2 11.38 16.72 3.69
CA TYR A 2 10.11 16.40 3.03
C TYR A 2 9.97 17.21 1.73
N TRP A 3 9.42 16.58 0.69
CA TRP A 3 9.21 17.16 -0.66
C TRP A 3 10.47 17.43 -1.50
N SER A 4 11.65 16.90 -1.13
CA SER A 4 12.78 16.86 -2.07
C SER A 4 12.49 15.92 -3.25
N PRO A 5 13.16 16.09 -4.41
CA PRO A 5 13.02 15.16 -5.53
C PRO A 5 13.29 13.69 -5.15
N ALA A 6 14.32 13.46 -4.32
CA ALA A 6 14.61 12.14 -3.76
C ALA A 6 13.44 11.57 -2.94
N HIS A 7 12.77 12.40 -2.13
CA HIS A 7 11.62 11.99 -1.33
C HIS A 7 10.43 11.59 -2.21
N LEU A 8 10.18 12.33 -3.29
CA LEU A 8 9.10 12.01 -4.24
C LEU A 8 9.31 10.66 -4.93
N PHE A 9 10.53 10.34 -5.33
CA PHE A 9 10.85 9.01 -5.88
C PHE A 9 10.61 7.90 -4.86
N LEU A 10 10.94 8.14 -3.59
CA LEU A 10 10.72 7.17 -2.53
C LEU A 10 9.22 6.96 -2.25
N VAL A 11 8.44 8.04 -2.19
CA VAL A 11 6.97 7.95 -2.08
C VAL A 11 6.37 7.16 -3.24
N ALA A 12 6.82 7.41 -4.47
CA ALA A 12 6.36 6.67 -5.64
C ALA A 12 6.75 5.19 -5.58
N ALA A 13 7.99 4.88 -5.21
CA ALA A 13 8.47 3.51 -5.02
C ALA A 13 7.62 2.74 -4.01
N PHE A 14 7.37 3.35 -2.85
CA PHE A 14 6.59 2.73 -1.78
C PHE A 14 5.12 2.59 -2.16
N PHE A 15 4.57 3.53 -2.93
CA PHE A 15 3.19 3.43 -3.42
C PHE A 15 3.02 2.25 -4.39
N VAL A 16 3.97 2.05 -5.30
CA VAL A 16 3.96 0.87 -6.19
C VAL A 16 4.09 -0.42 -5.38
N LEU A 17 4.99 -0.46 -4.40
CA LEU A 17 5.13 -1.59 -3.48
C LEU A 17 3.81 -1.87 -2.73
N LEU A 18 3.14 -0.83 -2.24
CA LEU A 18 1.85 -0.95 -1.55
C LEU A 18 0.80 -1.61 -2.45
N LEU A 19 0.70 -1.22 -3.72
CA LEU A 19 -0.22 -1.83 -4.67
C LEU A 19 0.10 -3.32 -4.93
N VAL A 20 1.38 -3.66 -5.06
CA VAL A 20 1.86 -5.04 -5.25
C VAL A 20 1.51 -5.89 -4.04
N GLU A 21 1.86 -5.43 -2.84
CA GLU A 21 1.73 -6.21 -1.61
C GLU A 21 0.29 -6.34 -1.09
N THR A 22 -0.64 -5.52 -1.59
CA THR A 22 -2.07 -5.57 -1.24
C THR A 22 -2.93 -6.22 -2.32
N ASP A 23 -2.28 -6.85 -3.30
CA ASP A 23 -2.92 -7.60 -4.40
C ASP A 23 -3.98 -6.75 -5.15
N ARG A 24 -3.65 -5.48 -5.39
CA ARG A 24 -4.55 -4.51 -6.04
C ARG A 24 -4.39 -4.52 -7.57
N LEU A 25 -5.42 -4.07 -8.28
CA LEU A 25 -5.33 -3.85 -9.73
C LEU A 25 -4.27 -2.77 -10.02
N PRO A 26 -3.44 -2.92 -11.06
CA PRO A 26 -3.60 -3.83 -12.20
C PRO A 26 -2.89 -5.19 -12.07
N ILE A 27 -2.37 -5.50 -10.88
CA ILE A 27 -1.42 -6.59 -10.66
C ILE A 27 -2.16 -7.91 -10.45
N HIS A 28 -3.16 -7.89 -9.56
CA HIS A 28 -4.07 -9.02 -9.35
C HIS A 28 -5.47 -8.67 -9.82
N SER A 29 -6.24 -9.69 -10.16
CA SER A 29 -7.61 -9.56 -10.65
C SER A 29 -8.54 -10.37 -9.75
N SER A 30 -9.62 -9.74 -9.29
CA SER A 30 -10.67 -10.40 -8.48
C SER A 30 -11.66 -11.23 -9.30
N THR A 31 -11.33 -11.54 -10.56
CA THR A 31 -12.20 -12.36 -11.42
C THR A 31 -11.75 -13.81 -11.39
N HIS A 32 -12.71 -14.72 -11.23
CA HIS A 32 -12.51 -16.18 -11.22
C HIS A 32 -12.22 -16.73 -12.62
N ILE A 33 -11.17 -16.22 -13.26
CA ILE A 33 -10.62 -16.78 -14.50
C ILE A 33 -9.54 -17.78 -14.09
N GLU A 34 -9.40 -18.87 -14.83
CA GLU A 34 -8.57 -20.05 -14.52
C GLU A 34 -7.18 -19.71 -13.94
N VAL A 35 -6.49 -18.69 -14.46
CA VAL A 35 -5.15 -18.30 -14.00
C VAL A 35 -5.15 -17.59 -12.64
N TYR A 36 -6.16 -16.78 -12.35
CA TYR A 36 -6.26 -16.05 -11.06
C TYR A 36 -6.84 -16.92 -9.95
N MET A 37 -7.46 -18.05 -10.30
CA MET A 37 -7.89 -19.06 -9.32
C MET A 37 -6.73 -19.71 -8.57
N ILE A 38 -5.48 -19.64 -9.07
CA ILE A 38 -4.32 -20.23 -8.38
C ILE A 38 -4.13 -19.62 -6.99
N GLU A 39 -4.29 -18.30 -6.87
CA GLU A 39 -4.12 -17.61 -5.59
C GLU A 39 -5.36 -17.76 -4.71
N GLU A 40 -6.54 -17.66 -5.30
CA GLU A 40 -7.80 -17.82 -4.57
C GLU A 40 -8.01 -19.25 -4.05
N ALA A 41 -7.52 -20.26 -4.79
CA ALA A 41 -7.54 -21.66 -4.37
C ALA A 41 -6.84 -21.91 -3.03
N ARG A 42 -5.76 -21.16 -2.73
CA ARG A 42 -5.06 -21.25 -1.44
C ARG A 42 -5.98 -20.92 -0.26
N VAL A 43 -6.96 -20.07 -0.46
CA VAL A 43 -7.92 -19.65 0.58
C VAL A 43 -9.12 -20.60 0.64
N LEU A 44 -9.50 -21.19 -0.50
CA LEU A 44 -10.65 -22.11 -0.61
C LEU A 44 -10.49 -23.40 0.18
N GLU A 45 -9.26 -23.79 0.53
CA GLU A 45 -8.99 -24.95 1.40
C GLU A 45 -9.35 -24.70 2.87
N TYR A 46 -9.54 -23.45 3.28
CA TYR A 46 -9.82 -23.08 4.67
C TYR A 46 -11.28 -22.68 4.88
N SER A 47 -11.83 -23.07 6.03
CA SER A 47 -13.20 -22.73 6.43
C SER A 47 -13.27 -22.17 7.86
N GLY A 48 -14.32 -21.39 8.14
CA GLY A 48 -14.67 -20.95 9.51
C GLY A 48 -13.58 -20.09 10.17
N PRO A 49 -13.15 -20.41 11.41
CA PRO A 49 -12.18 -19.58 12.15
C PRO A 49 -10.83 -19.43 11.46
N LEU A 50 -10.34 -20.46 10.76
CA LEU A 50 -9.06 -20.42 10.04
C LEU A 50 -9.12 -19.46 8.85
N LEU A 51 -10.25 -19.47 8.13
CA LEU A 51 -10.50 -18.51 7.06
C LEU A 51 -10.56 -17.07 7.59
N ALA A 52 -11.16 -16.85 8.76
CA ALA A 52 -11.20 -15.54 9.39
C ALA A 52 -9.80 -15.03 9.76
N LEU A 53 -8.95 -15.90 10.32
CA LEU A 53 -7.55 -15.56 10.62
C LEU A 53 -6.77 -15.18 9.36
N LEU A 54 -6.96 -15.92 8.26
CA LEU A 54 -6.28 -15.65 6.99
C LEU A 54 -6.69 -14.27 6.42
N LYS A 55 -8.01 -13.99 6.40
CA LYS A 55 -8.53 -12.69 5.96
C LYS A 55 -8.06 -11.55 6.86
N TRP A 56 -8.05 -11.78 8.18
CA TRP A 56 -7.57 -10.79 9.14
C TRP A 56 -6.09 -10.49 8.95
N ALA A 57 -5.26 -11.50 8.67
CA ALA A 57 -3.84 -11.31 8.36
C ALA A 57 -3.64 -10.40 7.13
N GLY A 58 -4.43 -10.60 6.06
CA GLY A 58 -4.42 -9.72 4.89
C GLY A 58 -4.82 -8.28 5.22
N MET A 59 -5.88 -8.09 6.01
CA MET A 59 -6.30 -6.76 6.47
C MET A 59 -5.25 -6.09 7.37
N MET A 60 -4.56 -6.85 8.23
CA MET A 60 -3.47 -6.35 9.06
C MET A 60 -2.25 -5.95 8.24
N LYS A 61 -1.89 -6.72 7.21
CA LYS A 61 -0.84 -6.34 6.27
C LYS A 61 -1.15 -4.99 5.60
N GLN A 62 -2.36 -4.84 5.08
CA GLN A 62 -2.80 -3.57 4.48
C GLN A 62 -2.78 -2.42 5.50
N PHE A 63 -3.27 -2.65 6.72
CA PHE A 63 -3.27 -1.65 7.80
C PHE A 63 -1.85 -1.16 8.14
N ILE A 64 -0.89 -2.08 8.27
CA ILE A 64 0.51 -1.75 8.58
C ILE A 64 1.13 -0.94 7.44
N LEU A 65 0.97 -1.40 6.19
CA LEU A 65 1.53 -0.71 5.02
C LEU A 65 0.95 0.70 4.86
N TYR A 66 -0.36 0.88 5.08
CA TYR A 66 -1.01 2.19 5.04
C TYR A 66 -0.51 3.10 6.17
N THR A 67 -0.31 2.55 7.36
CA THR A 67 0.23 3.29 8.51
C THR A 67 1.64 3.80 8.23
N ILE A 68 2.51 2.93 7.69
CA ILE A 68 3.88 3.29 7.32
C ILE A 68 3.85 4.37 6.22
N PHE A 69 3.06 4.17 5.18
CA PHE A 69 2.96 5.12 4.07
C PHE A 69 2.48 6.50 4.53
N ALA A 70 1.42 6.53 5.33
CA ALA A 70 0.81 7.76 5.83
C ALA A 70 1.73 8.54 6.77
N ASN A 71 2.35 7.86 7.75
CA ASN A 71 3.07 8.52 8.83
C ASN A 71 4.57 8.69 8.57
N VAL A 72 5.22 7.77 7.85
CA VAL A 72 6.66 7.85 7.57
C VAL A 72 6.92 8.67 6.31
N PHE A 73 6.17 8.43 5.23
CA PHE A 73 6.48 9.01 3.93
C PHE A 73 5.70 10.28 3.59
N ILE A 74 4.40 10.32 3.87
CA ILE A 74 3.57 11.44 3.40
C ILE A 74 3.55 12.60 4.40
N LEU A 75 2.97 12.39 5.58
CA LEU A 75 2.68 13.46 6.53
C LEU A 75 2.77 12.88 7.95
N PRO A 76 3.89 13.06 8.69
CA PRO A 76 4.01 12.64 10.09
C PRO A 76 3.18 13.54 11.06
N TRP A 77 2.20 14.27 10.54
CA TRP A 77 1.43 15.28 11.26
C TRP A 77 0.12 14.70 11.78
N GLY A 78 -0.46 15.30 12.81
CA GLY A 78 -1.71 14.80 13.41
C GLY A 78 -1.51 13.63 14.37
N LEU A 79 -0.31 13.50 14.96
CA LEU A 79 -0.02 12.66 16.12
C LEU A 79 -0.05 13.52 17.39
N SER A 80 -0.67 13.03 18.46
CA SER A 80 -0.79 13.76 19.73
C SER A 80 0.53 13.72 20.48
N ALA A 81 1.17 14.87 20.67
CA ALA A 81 2.45 14.97 21.39
C ALA A 81 2.30 14.83 22.90
N GLN A 82 1.16 15.25 23.47
CA GLN A 82 0.93 15.27 24.92
C GLN A 82 -0.04 14.20 25.43
N GLY A 83 -0.58 13.35 24.55
CA GLY A 83 -1.44 12.23 24.94
C GLY A 83 -2.78 12.62 25.60
N SER A 84 -3.24 13.87 25.46
CA SER A 84 -4.53 14.30 26.01
C SER A 84 -5.69 13.54 25.35
N ALA A 85 -6.80 13.34 26.07
CA ALA A 85 -7.97 12.62 25.56
C ALA A 85 -8.54 13.23 24.26
N ILE A 86 -8.56 14.57 24.18
CA ILE A 86 -8.95 15.32 22.98
C ILE A 86 -7.94 15.10 21.84
N GLY A 87 -6.64 15.06 22.18
CA GLY A 87 -5.58 14.74 21.24
C GLY A 87 -5.74 13.35 20.64
N VAL A 88 -6.06 12.33 21.45
CA VAL A 88 -6.26 10.95 20.97
C VAL A 88 -7.43 10.86 19.99
N LEU A 89 -8.57 11.50 20.30
CA LEU A 89 -9.70 11.55 19.37
C LEU A 89 -9.33 12.26 18.05
N GLY A 90 -8.59 13.36 18.14
CA GLY A 90 -8.05 14.05 16.96
C GLY A 90 -7.14 13.17 16.11
N THR A 91 -6.27 12.38 16.73
CA THR A 91 -5.36 11.45 16.02
C THR A 91 -6.11 10.33 15.30
N LEU A 92 -7.17 9.79 15.91
CA LEU A 92 -8.00 8.75 15.29
C LEU A 92 -8.69 9.29 14.03
N GLY A 93 -9.26 10.50 14.12
CA GLY A 93 -9.84 11.18 12.96
C GLY A 93 -8.81 11.47 11.88
N ALA A 94 -7.62 11.94 12.25
CA ALA A 94 -6.54 12.21 11.30
C ALA A 94 -6.05 10.94 10.57
N ILE A 95 -5.87 9.83 11.29
CA ILE A 95 -5.48 8.54 10.68
C ILE A 95 -6.58 8.04 9.74
N ALA A 96 -7.84 8.09 10.16
CA ALA A 96 -8.98 7.68 9.32
C ALA A 96 -9.04 8.50 8.02
N LEU A 97 -8.83 9.81 8.10
CA LEU A 97 -8.79 10.69 6.92
C LEU A 97 -7.61 10.34 6.00
N LYS A 98 -6.41 10.15 6.55
CA LYS A 98 -5.23 9.75 5.76
C LYS A 98 -5.48 8.42 5.04
N PHE A 99 -6.09 7.45 5.72
CA PHE A 99 -6.41 6.16 5.14
C PHE A 99 -7.45 6.28 4.03
N ALA A 100 -8.46 7.13 4.21
CA ALA A 100 -9.45 7.42 3.16
C ALA A 100 -8.80 8.04 1.92
N ILE A 101 -7.86 8.97 2.09
CA ILE A 101 -7.11 9.57 0.97
C ILE A 101 -6.27 8.52 0.24
N ILE A 102 -5.52 7.69 0.97
CA ILE A 102 -4.70 6.62 0.36
C ILE A 102 -5.59 5.60 -0.34
N ALA A 103 -6.70 5.19 0.28
CA ALA A 103 -7.67 4.29 -0.34
C ALA A 103 -8.27 4.89 -1.62
N GLY A 104 -8.61 6.18 -1.62
CA GLY A 104 -9.07 6.89 -2.81
C GLY A 104 -8.04 6.89 -3.94
N ALA A 105 -6.76 7.10 -3.63
CA ALA A 105 -5.68 7.03 -4.61
C ALA A 105 -5.52 5.60 -5.18
N VAL A 106 -5.59 4.57 -4.34
CA VAL A 106 -5.55 3.17 -4.77
C VAL A 106 -6.73 2.87 -5.70
N ILE A 107 -7.96 3.22 -5.32
CA ILE A 107 -9.16 3.03 -6.15
C ILE A 107 -9.04 3.78 -7.48
N GLY A 108 -8.45 4.99 -7.46
CA GLY A 108 -8.15 5.74 -8.68
C GLY A 108 -7.25 4.96 -9.64
N VAL A 109 -6.19 4.32 -9.13
CA VAL A 109 -5.30 3.47 -9.95
C VAL A 109 -6.05 2.23 -10.47
N GLU A 110 -6.83 1.57 -9.60
CA GLU A 110 -7.59 0.37 -9.98
C GLU A 110 -8.61 0.64 -11.09
N THR A 111 -9.19 1.84 -11.11
CA THR A 111 -10.23 2.24 -12.07
C THR A 111 -9.66 2.78 -13.38
N VAL A 112 -8.49 3.44 -13.35
CA VAL A 112 -7.86 4.00 -14.56
C VAL A 112 -7.08 2.94 -15.34
N GLN A 113 -6.45 1.99 -14.65
CA GLN A 113 -5.47 1.11 -15.28
C GLN A 113 -6.07 -0.23 -15.73
N SER A 114 -5.75 -0.63 -16.96
CA SER A 114 -6.12 -1.95 -17.48
C SER A 114 -5.30 -3.07 -16.84
N ARG A 115 -5.87 -4.27 -16.75
CA ARG A 115 -5.20 -5.46 -16.18
C ARG A 115 -3.90 -5.77 -16.91
N LEU A 116 -2.83 -5.98 -16.14
CA LEU A 116 -1.55 -6.43 -16.69
C LEU A 116 -1.60 -7.94 -16.97
N ARG A 117 -0.84 -8.37 -17.99
CA ARG A 117 -0.64 -9.80 -18.25
C ARG A 117 0.20 -10.39 -17.12
N PHE A 118 -0.12 -11.61 -16.69
CA PHE A 118 0.55 -12.33 -15.60
C PHE A 118 2.09 -12.35 -15.72
N TYR A 119 2.63 -12.48 -16.95
CA TYR A 119 4.07 -12.47 -17.21
C TYR A 119 4.78 -11.16 -16.83
N ARG A 120 4.04 -10.06 -16.65
CA ARG A 120 4.58 -8.74 -16.30
C ARG A 120 4.49 -8.45 -14.80
N TYR A 121 4.21 -9.45 -13.97
CA TYR A 121 4.10 -9.30 -12.53
C TYR A 121 5.35 -8.69 -11.88
N GLN A 122 6.53 -9.00 -12.42
CA GLN A 122 7.81 -8.51 -11.90
C GLN A 122 8.11 -7.05 -12.31
N GLU A 123 7.46 -6.51 -13.34
CA GLU A 123 7.77 -5.18 -13.88
C GLU A 123 7.45 -4.04 -12.89
N PRO A 124 6.28 -4.00 -12.21
CA PRO A 124 6.00 -2.97 -11.20
C PRO A 124 6.99 -3.04 -10.02
N LEU A 125 7.36 -4.24 -9.59
CA LEU A 125 8.31 -4.42 -8.48
C LEU A 125 9.72 -3.94 -8.88
N ALA A 126 10.15 -4.23 -10.11
CA ALA A 126 11.41 -3.72 -10.65
C ALA A 126 11.39 -2.18 -10.76
N ALA A 127 10.27 -1.59 -11.20
CA ALA A 127 10.11 -0.14 -11.25
C ALA A 127 10.19 0.50 -9.86
N ALA A 128 9.53 -0.08 -8.85
CA ALA A 128 9.62 0.37 -7.46
C ALA A 128 11.07 0.32 -6.96
N PHE A 129 11.80 -0.76 -7.27
CA PHE A 129 13.21 -0.89 -6.92
C PHE A 129 14.08 0.19 -7.58
N VAL A 130 13.89 0.46 -8.87
CA VAL A 130 14.63 1.52 -9.59
C VAL A 130 14.34 2.90 -8.98
N PHE A 131 13.09 3.21 -8.65
CA PHE A 131 12.74 4.47 -7.99
C PHE A 131 13.39 4.59 -6.60
N ALA A 132 13.47 3.51 -5.83
CA ALA A 132 14.14 3.49 -4.54
C ALA A 132 15.66 3.74 -4.68
N VAL A 133 16.31 3.12 -5.66
CA VAL A 133 17.74 3.34 -5.95
C VAL A 133 17.99 4.77 -6.40
N LEU A 134 17.15 5.31 -7.29
CA LEU A 134 17.23 6.70 -7.73
C LEU A 134 17.07 7.68 -6.57
N ALA A 135 16.14 7.42 -5.65
CA ALA A 135 15.96 8.21 -4.44
C ALA A 135 17.23 8.21 -3.58
N MET A 136 17.86 7.04 -3.41
CA MET A 136 19.09 6.88 -2.63
C MET A 136 20.26 7.67 -3.25
N VAL A 137 20.49 7.51 -4.55
CA VAL A 137 21.55 8.22 -5.28
C VAL A 137 21.30 9.72 -5.28
N ALA A 138 20.08 10.17 -5.55
CA ALA A 138 19.72 11.58 -5.53
C ALA A 138 19.89 12.22 -4.14
N ASN A 139 19.67 11.46 -3.07
CA ASN A 139 19.92 11.92 -1.72
C ASN A 139 21.42 11.99 -1.37
N GLN A 140 22.26 11.16 -2.00
CA GLN A 140 23.70 11.13 -1.76
C GLN A 140 24.48 12.20 -2.55
N ILE A 141 23.95 12.65 -3.68
CA ILE A 141 24.54 13.71 -4.52
C ILE A 141 24.32 15.11 -3.92
N ARG A 142 23.36 15.26 -3.00
CA ARG A 142 23.06 16.50 -2.28
C ARG A 142 23.95 16.66 -1.05
#